data_AF-A0A150PPQ6-F1
#
_entry.id   AF-A0A150PPQ6-F1
#
_cell.length_a   1.000
_cell.length_b   1.000
_cell.length_c   1.000
_cell.angle_alpha   90.00
_cell.angle_beta   90.00
_cell.angle_gamma   90.00
#
_symmetry.space_group_name_H-M   'P 1'
#
loop_
_entity.id
_entity.type
_entity.pdbx_description
1 polymer ?
#
loop_
_entity_poly.entity_id
_entity_poly.type
_entity_poly.pdbx_seq_one_letter_code
_entity_poly.pdbx_strand_id
1 'polypeptide(L)' 'MNGQPCIRDLRLTVKRVLEALATYPDRDELRREYPELEDEDIRQALAFASAMIGDEVIELRRSA' A
#
# COMPACT_ATOMS: atom_id res chain seq x y z
N MET A 1 -1.75 1.15 16.21
CA MET A 1 -0.69 1.12 15.18
C MET A 1 0.67 0.63 15.70
N ASN A 2 0.78 0.08 16.92
CA ASN A 2 1.82 -0.84 17.43
C ASN A 2 3.25 -0.81 16.81
N GLY A 3 3.83 0.38 16.58
CA GLY A 3 5.16 0.54 15.96
C GLY A 3 5.23 0.23 14.45
N GLN A 4 4.09 0.03 13.79
CA GLN A 4 4.05 -0.18 12.34
C GLN A 4 4.32 1.14 11.59
N PRO A 5 4.96 1.10 10.40
CA PRO A 5 5.11 2.26 9.54
C PRO A 5 3.73 2.78 9.09
N CYS A 6 3.53 4.08 9.23
CA CYS A 6 2.25 4.76 9.00
C CYS A 6 2.42 5.92 8.02
N ILE A 7 1.38 6.20 7.25
CA ILE A 7 1.33 7.40 6.41
C ILE A 7 1.24 8.65 7.29
N ARG A 8 1.91 9.74 6.87
CA ARG A 8 1.91 11.02 7.60
C ARG A 8 0.48 11.44 7.94
N ASP A 9 0.25 11.94 9.16
CA ASP A 9 -1.03 12.50 9.61
C ASP A 9 -2.29 11.60 9.45
N LEU A 10 -2.13 10.38 8.95
CA LEU A 10 -3.19 9.41 8.74
C LEU A 10 -3.01 8.27 9.72
N ARG A 11 -4.13 7.78 10.26
CA ARG A 11 -4.17 6.52 11.00
C ARG A 11 -4.26 5.32 10.05
N LEU A 12 -3.46 5.35 8.99
CA LEU A 12 -3.33 4.28 7.99
C LEU A 12 -1.90 3.72 7.96
N THR A 13 -1.73 2.41 8.14
CA THR A 13 -0.41 1.78 8.05
C THR A 13 -0.03 1.52 6.59
N VAL A 14 1.28 1.43 6.30
CA VAL A 14 1.75 1.05 4.96
C VAL A 14 1.12 -0.26 4.50
N LYS A 15 1.00 -1.25 5.40
CA LYS A 15 0.31 -2.52 5.12
C LYS A 15 -1.14 -2.31 4.68
N ARG A 16 -1.90 -1.44 5.36
CA ARG A 16 -3.29 -1.13 4.98
C ARG A 16 -3.38 -0.46 3.62
N VAL A 17 -2.46 0.44 3.29
CA VAL A 17 -2.37 1.04 1.96
C VAL A 17 -2.17 -0.05 0.90
N LEU A 18 -1.20 -0.94 1.08
CA LEU A 18 -0.94 -2.03 0.12
C LEU A 18 -2.15 -2.96 -0.06
N GLU A 19 -2.88 -3.27 1.03
CA GLU A 19 -4.11 -4.06 0.97
C GLU A 19 -5.22 -3.32 0.21
N ALA A 20 -5.37 -2.01 0.42
CA ALA A 20 -6.31 -1.19 -0.33
C ALA A 20 -5.96 -1.14 -1.82
N LEU A 21 -4.68 -1.01 -2.18
CA LEU A 21 -4.22 -1.06 -3.57
C LEU A 21 -4.54 -2.40 -4.25
N ALA A 22 -4.48 -3.51 -3.50
CA ALA A 22 -4.84 -4.82 -4.01
C ALA A 22 -6.36 -5.02 -4.13
N THR A 23 -7.13 -4.34 -3.28
CA THR A 23 -8.60 -4.44 -3.23
C THR A 23 -9.25 -3.58 -4.31
N TYR A 24 -8.73 -2.38 -4.55
CA TYR A 24 -9.28 -1.39 -5.48
C TYR A 24 -8.36 -1.22 -6.70
N PRO A 25 -8.55 -2.03 -7.76
CA PRO A 25 -7.78 -1.88 -8.99
C PRO A 25 -8.10 -0.56 -9.72
N ASP A 26 -9.30 -0.01 -9.53
CA ASP A 26 -9.67 1.33 -9.97
C ASP A 26 -9.19 2.39 -8.97
N ARG A 27 -8.41 3.34 -9.48
CA ARG A 27 -7.86 4.45 -8.69
C ARG A 27 -8.91 5.44 -8.25
N ASP A 28 -9.98 5.63 -9.01
CA ASP A 28 -11.05 6.56 -8.63
C ASP A 28 -11.89 5.97 -7.49
N GLU A 29 -12.06 4.65 -7.45
CA GLU A 29 -12.69 3.97 -6.32
C GLU A 29 -11.84 4.06 -5.05
N LEU A 30 -10.52 3.83 -5.16
CA LEU A 30 -9.59 4.00 -4.05
C LEU A 30 -9.65 5.42 -3.46
N ARG A 31 -9.67 6.45 -4.32
CA ARG A 31 -9.74 7.86 -3.90
C ARG A 31 -11.09 8.21 -3.25
N ARG A 32 -12.18 7.56 -3.64
CA ARG A 32 -13.48 7.74 -2.98
C ARG A 32 -13.49 7.13 -1.58
N GLU A 33 -12.88 5.97 -1.40
CA GLU A 33 -12.81 5.29 -0.10
C GLU A 33 -11.80 5.96 0.85
N TYR A 34 -10.67 6.42 0.31
CA TYR A 34 -9.58 7.07 1.05
C TYR A 34 -9.29 8.46 0.49
N PRO A 35 -10.18 9.44 0.68
CA PRO A 35 -10.03 10.78 0.09
C PRO A 35 -8.84 11.57 0.64
N GLU A 36 -8.36 11.21 1.83
CA GLU A 36 -7.20 11.83 2.47
C GLU A 36 -5.86 11.19 2.03
N LEU A 37 -5.91 10.06 1.31
CA LEU A 37 -4.71 9.36 0.85
C LEU A 37 -4.27 9.93 -0.49
N GLU A 38 -3.10 10.58 -0.50
CA GLU A 38 -2.58 11.22 -1.70
C GLU A 38 -1.75 10.25 -2.55
N ASP A 39 -1.58 10.57 -3.84
CA ASP A 39 -0.75 9.77 -4.75
C ASP A 39 0.72 9.73 -4.30
N GLU A 40 1.21 10.77 -3.62
CA GLU A 40 2.55 10.79 -3.02
C GLU A 40 2.66 9.78 -1.86
N ASP A 41 1.65 9.68 -1.00
CA ASP A 41 1.64 8.72 0.10
C ASP A 41 1.69 7.28 -0.42
N ILE A 42 0.98 7.00 -1.52
CA ILE A 42 1.01 5.71 -2.21
C ILE A 42 2.43 5.42 -2.73
N ARG A 43 3.08 6.40 -3.36
CA ARG A 43 4.46 6.25 -3.85
C ARG A 43 5.45 5.99 -2.71
N GLN A 44 5.33 6.71 -1.60
CA GLN A 44 6.17 6.50 -0.42
C GLN A 44 5.92 5.14 0.25
N ALA A 45 4.67 4.70 0.32
CA ALA A 45 4.30 3.38 0.83
C ALA A 45 4.91 2.26 -0.02
N LEU A 46 4.86 2.37 -1.35
CA LEU A 46 5.47 1.42 -2.28
C LEU A 46 7.00 1.43 -2.18
N ALA A 47 7.63 2.61 -2.09
CA ALA A 47 9.07 2.73 -1.91
C ALA A 47 9.54 2.08 -0.60
N PHE A 48 8.82 2.34 0.50
CA PHE A 48 9.07 1.67 1.78
C PHE A 48 8.93 0.16 1.65
N ALA A 49 7.84 -0.33 1.05
CA ALA A 49 7.62 -1.76 0.86
C ALA A 49 8.75 -2.41 0.04
N SER A 50 9.16 -1.77 -1.05
CA SER A 50 10.26 -2.23 -1.89
C SER A 50 11.59 -2.29 -1.15
N ALA A 51 11.86 -1.35 -0.24
CA ALA A 51 13.10 -1.33 0.55
C ALA A 51 13.12 -2.39 1.68
N MET A 52 11.94 -2.87 2.10
CA MET A 52 11.80 -3.84 3.18
C MET A 52 11.69 -5.28 2.70
N ILE A 53 11.35 -5.49 1.43
CA ILE A 53 11.29 -6.82 0.81
C ILE A 53 12.70 -7.19 0.35
N GLY A 54 13.12 -8.43 0.66
CA GLY A 54 14.40 -8.95 0.17
C GLY A 54 14.33 -9.33 -1.30
N ASP A 55 15.49 -9.33 -1.96
CA ASP A 55 15.65 -9.82 -3.33
C ASP A 55 15.55 -11.35 -3.35
N GLU A 56 14.32 -11.86 -3.34
CA GLU A 56 14.01 -13.29 -3.38
C GLU A 56 13.20 -13.64 -4.62
N VAL A 57 13.54 -14.75 -5.27
CA VAL A 57 12.77 -15.29 -6.39
C VAL A 57 11.66 -16.18 -5.83
N ILE A 58 10.42 -15.73 -5.95
CA ILE A 58 9.23 -16.45 -5.49
C ILE A 58 8.38 -16.83 -6.71
N GLU A 59 7.98 -18.09 -6.81
CA GLU A 59 6.98 -18.48 -7.81
C GLU A 59 5.61 -17.90 -7.44
N LEU A 60 5.13 -16.96 -8.25
CA LEU A 60 3.78 -16.44 -8.10
C LEU A 60 2.79 -17.45 -8.67
N ARG A 61 1.90 -17.95 -7.82
CA ARG A 61 0.78 -18.78 -8.28
C ARG A 61 -0.05 -17.95 -9.26
N ARG A 62 -0.20 -18.46 -10.49
CA ARG A 62 -1.11 -17.85 -11.47
C ARG A 62 -2.54 -17.88 -10.90
N SER A 63 -3.15 -16.70 -10.76
CA SER A 63 -4.58 -16.57 -10.55
C SER A 63 -5.29 -17.12 -11.79
N ALA A 64 -6.27 -18.02 -11.59
CA ALA A 64 -7.08 -18.60 -12.65
C ALA A 64 -8.10 -17.60 -13.21
#